data_AF-A0A7V5PRK1-F1
#
_entry.id   AF-A0A7V5PRK1-F1
#
_cell.length_a   1.000
_cell.length_b   1.000
_cell.length_c   1.000
_cell.angle_alpha   90.00
_cell.angle_beta   90.00
_cell.angle_gamma   90.00
#
_symmetry.space_group_name_H-M   'P 1'
#
loop_
_entity.id
_entity.type
_entity.pdbx_description
1 polymer ?
#
loop_
_entity_poly.entity_id
_entity_poly.type
_entity_poly.pdbx_seq_one_letter_code
_entity_poly.pdbx_strand_id
1 'polypeptide(L)'
;MKIVVIGGNAAGMSAASRARRNDPNAEITVYEKDDTVSYGACGLPYFVEGAIPDWQKLIAVPLQDFIEKRNIAVHVLHEVKAINPRKKTLTVYDHPNERTLE
;
A
#
# COMPACT_ATOMS: atom_id res chain seq x y z
N MET A 1 -17.83 -4.63 4.56
CA MET A 1 -16.93 -5.79 4.32
C MET A 1 -15.53 -5.44 4.81
N LYS A 2 -14.71 -6.38 5.33
CA LYS A 2 -13.30 -6.11 5.70
C LYS A 2 -12.36 -6.71 4.65
N ILE A 3 -11.54 -5.86 4.05
CA ILE A 3 -10.63 -6.19 2.95
C ILE A 3 -9.21 -5.83 3.38
N VAL A 4 -8.30 -6.81 3.29
CA VAL A 4 -6.87 -6.57 3.47
C VAL A 4 -6.16 -6.80 2.14
N VAL A 5 -5.29 -5.87 1.79
CA VAL A 5 -4.44 -5.92 0.60
C VAL A 5 -2.98 -5.98 1.06
N ILE A 6 -2.21 -6.91 0.51
CA ILE A 6 -0.78 -7.08 0.80
C ILE A 6 -0.01 -6.59 -0.44
N GLY A 7 0.81 -5.56 -0.25
CA GLY A 7 1.47 -4.80 -1.30
C GLY A 7 0.69 -3.53 -1.67
N GLY A 8 1.36 -2.39 -1.66
CA GLY A 8 0.83 -1.04 -1.85
C GLY A 8 1.33 -0.35 -3.12
N ASN A 9 1.79 -1.10 -4.13
CA ASN A 9 2.12 -0.51 -5.43
C ASN A 9 0.99 -0.69 -6.48
N ALA A 10 1.32 -1.04 -7.73
CA ALA A 10 0.38 -0.99 -8.85
C ALA A 10 -0.92 -1.80 -8.62
N ALA A 11 -0.83 -3.13 -8.47
CA ALA A 11 -1.99 -3.99 -8.37
C ALA A 11 -2.76 -3.77 -7.05
N GLY A 12 -2.03 -3.67 -5.93
CA GLY A 12 -2.63 -3.52 -4.61
C GLY A 12 -3.44 -2.24 -4.45
N MET A 13 -2.88 -1.08 -4.82
CA MET A 13 -3.60 0.19 -4.72
C MET A 13 -4.74 0.31 -5.74
N SER A 14 -4.61 -0.35 -6.90
CA SER A 14 -5.69 -0.44 -7.87
C SER A 14 -6.87 -1.24 -7.32
N ALA A 15 -6.59 -2.39 -6.68
CA ALA A 15 -7.60 -3.22 -6.04
C ALA A 15 -8.27 -2.50 -4.86
N ALA A 16 -7.48 -1.89 -3.97
CA ALA A 16 -8.00 -1.12 -2.83
C ALA A 16 -8.87 0.06 -3.28
N SER A 17 -8.42 0.81 -4.28
CA SER A 17 -9.19 1.95 -4.83
C SER A 17 -10.47 1.49 -5.52
N ARG A 18 -10.45 0.34 -6.23
CA ARG A 18 -11.65 -0.22 -6.85
C ARG A 18 -12.63 -0.75 -5.81
N ALA A 19 -12.14 -1.41 -4.76
CA ALA A 19 -12.95 -1.86 -3.63
C ALA A 19 -13.69 -0.69 -2.97
N ARG A 20 -12.99 0.41 -2.67
CA ARG A 20 -13.62 1.63 -2.11
C ARG A 20 -14.72 2.19 -3.03
N ARG A 21 -14.49 2.24 -4.34
CA ARG A 21 -15.51 2.74 -5.29
C ARG A 21 -16.74 1.85 -5.37
N ASN A 22 -16.57 0.53 -5.21
CA ASN A 22 -17.66 -0.43 -5.27
C ASN A 22 -18.44 -0.51 -3.96
N ASP A 23 -17.77 -0.34 -2.81
CA ASP A 23 -18.37 -0.35 -1.48
C ASP A 23 -17.81 0.81 -0.63
N PRO A 24 -18.57 1.92 -0.52
CA PRO A 24 -18.20 3.06 0.33
C PRO A 24 -18.09 2.74 1.82
N ASN A 25 -18.67 1.62 2.27
CA ASN A 25 -18.66 1.19 3.67
C ASN A 25 -17.65 0.06 3.94
N ALA A 26 -16.89 -0.38 2.94
CA ALA A 26 -15.83 -1.37 3.17
C ALA A 26 -14.74 -0.79 4.09
N GLU A 27 -14.27 -1.61 5.03
CA GLU A 27 -13.04 -1.38 5.77
C GLU A 27 -11.88 -1.93 4.93
N ILE A 28 -10.98 -1.06 4.48
CA ILE A 28 -9.91 -1.41 3.56
C ILE A 28 -8.58 -1.06 4.22
N THR A 29 -7.73 -2.07 4.40
CA THR A 29 -6.39 -1.93 4.95
C THR A 29 -5.37 -2.44 3.94
N VAL A 30 -4.33 -1.65 3.68
CA VAL A 30 -3.19 -2.01 2.84
C VAL A 30 -1.94 -2.08 3.70
N TYR A 31 -1.18 -3.17 3.59
CA TYR A 31 0.15 -3.30 4.16
C TYR A 31 1.21 -3.25 3.05
N GLU A 32 2.16 -2.33 3.16
CA GLU A 32 3.32 -2.20 2.29
C GLU A 32 4.59 -2.28 3.13
N LYS A 33 5.55 -3.10 2.71
CA LYS A 33 6.81 -3.30 3.44
C LYS A 33 7.74 -2.10 3.29
N ASP A 34 7.65 -1.39 2.16
CA ASP A 34 8.48 -0.23 1.86
C ASP A 34 7.79 1.07 2.35
N ASP A 35 8.48 2.21 2.26
CA ASP A 35 7.96 3.51 2.71
C ASP A 35 7.03 4.20 1.69
N THR A 36 6.99 3.69 0.47
CA THR A 36 6.39 4.36 -0.69
C THR A 36 5.33 3.49 -1.33
N VAL A 37 4.18 4.10 -1.66
CA VAL A 37 3.06 3.45 -2.36
C VAL A 37 2.81 4.10 -3.72
N SER A 38 2.15 3.35 -4.60
CA SER A 38 1.60 3.87 -5.87
C SER A 38 2.61 4.61 -6.77
N TYR A 39 3.87 4.16 -6.82
CA TYR A 39 4.87 4.73 -7.72
C TYR A 39 4.98 3.92 -9.03
N GLY A 40 5.18 4.63 -10.13
CA GLY A 40 5.39 4.04 -11.44
C GLY A 40 6.78 3.41 -11.56
N ALA A 41 6.92 2.14 -11.15
CA ALA A 41 8.19 1.41 -11.24
C ALA A 41 8.75 1.37 -12.68
N CYS A 42 7.88 1.32 -13.69
CA CYS A 42 8.27 1.40 -15.10
C CYS A 42 8.96 2.74 -15.46
N GLY A 43 8.78 3.78 -14.63
CA GLY A 43 9.39 5.09 -14.79
C GLY A 43 10.81 5.21 -14.22
N LEU A 44 11.25 4.23 -13.40
CA LEU A 44 12.57 4.27 -12.76
C LEU A 44 13.75 4.38 -13.73
N PRO A 45 13.78 3.69 -14.89
CA PRO A 45 14.88 3.85 -15.85
C PRO A 45 15.06 5.30 -16.32
N TYR A 46 13.95 6.02 -16.53
CA TYR A 46 13.96 7.42 -16.94
C TYR A 46 14.43 8.38 -15.84
N PHE A 47 14.23 8.00 -14.58
CA PHE A 47 14.83 8.71 -13.44
C PHE A 47 16.34 8.47 -13.38
N VAL A 48 16.79 7.22 -13.52
CA VAL A 48 18.22 6.86 -13.46
C VAL A 48 19.02 7.50 -14.59
N GLU A 49 18.47 7.61 -15.81
CA GLU A 49 19.13 8.30 -16.93
C GLU A 49 19.09 9.83 -16.83
N GLY A 50 18.34 10.39 -15.87
CA GLY A 50 18.22 11.83 -15.64
C GLY A 50 17.12 12.54 -16.45
N ALA A 51 16.33 11.81 -17.25
CA ALA A 51 15.20 12.39 -17.99
C ALA A 51 14.06 12.83 -17.04
N ILE A 52 13.91 12.15 -15.91
CA ILE A 52 13.03 12.56 -14.81
C ILE A 52 13.93 13.10 -13.68
N PRO A 53 13.90 14.40 -13.37
CA PRO A 53 14.84 15.01 -12.43
C PRO A 53 14.52 14.74 -10.96
N ASP A 54 13.33 14.21 -10.67
CA ASP A 54 12.85 13.98 -9.30
C ASP A 54 12.00 12.71 -9.27
N TRP A 55 12.39 11.75 -8.45
CA TRP A 55 11.71 10.47 -8.31
C TRP A 55 10.28 10.63 -7.78
N GLN A 56 9.97 11.71 -7.03
CA GLN A 56 8.63 11.97 -6.53
C GLN A 56 7.62 12.16 -7.67
N LYS A 57 8.09 12.55 -8.86
CA LYS A 57 7.24 12.62 -10.07
C LYS A 57 6.75 11.25 -10.55
N LEU A 58 7.33 10.16 -10.05
CA LEU A 58 6.87 8.80 -10.30
C LEU A 58 5.70 8.40 -9.41
N ILE A 59 5.40 9.16 -8.34
CA ILE A 59 4.27 8.88 -7.45
C ILE A 59 2.98 9.27 -8.15
N ALA A 60 2.15 8.29 -8.49
CA ALA A 60 0.89 8.54 -9.19
C ALA A 60 -0.18 9.13 -8.25
N VAL A 61 -0.17 8.72 -6.98
CA VAL A 61 -1.10 9.20 -5.95
C VAL A 61 -0.33 9.25 -4.62
N PRO A 62 -0.28 10.40 -3.93
CA PRO A 62 0.36 10.50 -2.62
C PRO A 62 -0.30 9.58 -1.58
N LEU A 63 0.49 9.07 -0.63
CA LEU A 63 0.01 8.25 0.49
C LEU A 63 -1.18 8.90 1.20
N GLN A 64 -1.07 10.20 1.51
CA GLN A 64 -2.08 10.94 2.26
C GLN A 64 -3.43 10.99 1.52
N ASP A 65 -3.41 11.04 0.19
CA ASP A 65 -4.63 11.04 -0.61
C ASP A 65 -5.41 9.71 -0.50
N PHE A 66 -4.72 8.58 -0.29
CA PHE A 66 -5.41 7.32 -0.04
C PHE A 66 -6.13 7.32 1.32
N ILE A 67 -5.50 7.92 2.33
CA ILE A 67 -6.03 7.96 3.70
C ILE A 67 -7.18 8.98 3.77
N GLU A 68 -6.92 10.24 3.44
CA GLU A 68 -7.87 11.34 3.64
C GLU A 68 -8.98 11.36 2.60
N LYS A 69 -8.65 11.17 1.32
CA LYS A 69 -9.63 11.33 0.23
C LYS A 69 -10.32 10.02 -0.15
N ARG A 70 -9.66 8.89 0.06
CA ARG A 70 -10.19 7.56 -0.32
C ARG A 70 -10.58 6.70 0.88
N ASN A 71 -10.34 7.15 2.10
CA ASN A 71 -10.65 6.40 3.33
C ASN A 71 -10.09 4.97 3.27
N ILE A 72 -8.82 4.82 2.85
CA ILE A 72 -8.11 3.54 2.83
C ILE A 72 -6.99 3.65 3.88
N ALA A 73 -7.00 2.75 4.86
CA ALA A 73 -5.91 2.66 5.83
C ALA A 73 -4.69 2.06 5.14
N VAL A 74 -3.59 2.79 5.08
CA VAL A 74 -2.34 2.33 4.45
C VAL A 74 -1.24 2.32 5.51
N HIS A 75 -0.68 1.14 5.77
CA HIS A 75 0.45 0.93 6.66
C HIS A 75 1.70 0.66 5.83
N VAL A 76 2.52 1.69 5.64
CA VAL A 76 3.87 1.56 5.08
C VAL A 76 4.83 1.04 6.13
N LEU A 77 5.99 0.51 5.72
CA LEU A 77 6.96 -0.12 6.61
C LEU A 77 6.35 -1.24 7.47
N HIS A 78 5.33 -1.93 6.93
CA HIS A 78 4.67 -3.05 7.55
C HIS A 78 4.70 -4.27 6.61
N GLU A 79 5.45 -5.29 7.01
CA GLU A 79 5.65 -6.48 6.20
C GLU A 79 4.80 -7.64 6.71
N VAL A 80 3.87 -8.12 5.90
CA VAL A 80 3.11 -9.33 6.23
C VAL A 80 4.01 -10.55 6.11
N LYS A 81 4.27 -11.22 7.24
CA LYS A 81 5.15 -12.40 7.33
C LYS A 81 4.40 -13.73 7.21
N ALA A 82 3.13 -13.77 7.63
CA ALA A 82 2.32 -14.97 7.54
C ALA A 82 0.83 -14.66 7.37
N ILE A 83 0.11 -15.60 6.78
CA ILE A 83 -1.35 -15.57 6.60
C ILE A 83 -1.92 -16.80 7.30
N ASN A 84 -2.94 -16.61 8.13
CA ASN A 84 -3.70 -17.72 8.73
C ASN A 84 -5.13 -17.74 8.15
N PRO A 85 -5.41 -18.55 7.11
CA PRO A 85 -6.72 -18.57 6.47
C PRO A 85 -7.84 -19.11 7.36
N ARG A 86 -7.52 -20.00 8.30
CA ARG A 86 -8.52 -20.59 9.23
C ARG A 86 -9.02 -19.56 10.23
N LYS A 87 -8.10 -18.78 10.79
CA LYS A 87 -8.43 -17.71 11.75
C LYS A 87 -8.74 -16.37 11.07
N LYS A 88 -8.46 -16.24 9.78
CA LYS A 88 -8.55 -15.00 8.99
C LYS A 88 -7.71 -13.87 9.60
N THR A 89 -6.50 -14.19 10.04
CA THR A 89 -5.54 -13.24 10.64
C THR A 89 -4.24 -13.18 9.83
N LEU A 90 -3.46 -12.12 10.06
CA LEU A 90 -2.16 -11.88 9.45
C LEU A 90 -1.13 -11.66 10.54
N THR A 91 0.06 -12.19 10.35
CA THR A 91 1.22 -11.83 11.17
C THR A 91 1.98 -10.72 10.43
N VAL A 92 2.04 -9.53 11.03
CA VAL A 92 2.62 -8.32 10.41
C VAL A 92 3.83 -7.87 11.22
N TYR A 93 4.96 -7.67 10.58
CA TYR A 93 6.14 -7.05 11.18
C TYR A 93 6.11 -5.54 10.95
N ASP A 94 6.01 -4.78 12.04
CA ASP A 94 6.01 -3.33 12.11
C ASP A 94 7.47 -2.87 12.24
N HIS A 95 8.10 -2.51 11.11
CA HIS A 95 9.52 -2.16 11.06
C HIS A 95 9.87 -0.95 11.95
N PRO A 96 9.08 0.15 11.99
CA PRO A 96 9.38 1.30 12.85
C PRO A 96 9.44 0.98 14.35
N ASN A 97 8.63 0.02 14.80
CA ASN A 97 8.54 -0.35 16.22
C ASN A 97 9.23 -1.70 16.54
N GLU A 98 9.89 -2.31 15.56
CA GLU A 98 10.61 -3.59 15.65
C GLU A 98 9.79 -4.71 16.33
N ARG A 99 8.50 -4.79 16.02
CA ARG A 99 7.57 -5.74 16.68
C ARG A 99 6.68 -6.48 15.70
N THR A 100 6.13 -7.59 16.17
CA THR A 100 5.15 -8.38 15.42
C THR A 100 3.74 -8.15 15.96
N LEU A 101 2.81 -7.92 15.04
CA LEU A 101 1.37 -7.80 15.26
C LEU A 101 0.68 -9.07 14.75
N GLU A 102 -0.35 -9.55 15.46
CA GLU A 102 -1.16 -10.73 15.10
C GLU A 102 -2.63 -10.41 14.85
#